data_AF-C8V4T3-F1
#
_entry.id   AF-C8V4T3-F1
#
_cell.length_a   1.000
_cell.length_b   1.000
_cell.length_c   1.000
_cell.angle_alpha   90.00
_cell.angle_beta   90.00
_cell.angle_gamma   90.00
#
_symmetry.space_group_name_H-M   'P 1'
#
loop_
_entity.id
_entity.type
_entity.pdbx_description
1 polymer ?
#
loop_
_entity_poly.entity_id
_entity_poly.type
_entity_poly.pdbx_seq_one_letter_code
_entity_poly.pdbx_strand_id
1 'polypeptide(L)'
;MHIRNLDHRVRNLDQEIRNTRALRRRSTGRRSLNLAAEEARLSDQREAAELELKQFLISRRNQRVTSSLKRTYGDQIRVFCVSNTLYSDHRTQEPDRANAYIQLSGIRDLRHYCQSVPADAQLRATEGFLETQVPALLGSVSLWTAAGSDTVTHTRAEVLRGVLSDAEQVLQQRITSRGSDIRHLQSSLERQFRESITQAIRNSRNDWRDGAVAASRDWATNAIPNGTSWTKWHHSTYAAWCRNNGTYQTPKQAYRCWNEEVLGRGRTQLSAAWDTILDILEGEKDEIDEEVSRLFRGICDSIDEHLDISPETLRHLLRNLAARQRCIARAIQNALEDLCYATEKCKLDATGGHDSSYIAGVMRPVYISCREQYGTGSDSRRKQTMNRHLTSSPLFTNFSRSIAADYDELMETTFNQLHQKLCDEVDNVCRDLQAAVTLEGDVSEAGEDPEHTREVQRQVELAQVALDHAQRVLREVERQVVESN
;
A
#
# COMPACT_ATOMS: atom_id res chain seq x y z
N MET A 1 0.40 -3.37 44.01
CA MET A 1 0.94 -4.38 44.92
C MET A 1 1.96 -5.30 44.24
N HIS A 2 1.64 -5.86 43.05
CA HIS A 2 2.49 -6.82 42.32
C HIS A 2 3.89 -6.32 41.88
N ILE A 3 4.03 -5.11 41.30
CA ILE A 3 5.34 -4.56 40.88
C ILE A 3 6.33 -4.46 42.06
N ARG A 4 5.85 -3.97 43.21
CA ARG A 4 6.68 -3.82 44.41
C ARG A 4 7.16 -5.18 44.94
N ASN A 5 6.38 -6.24 44.73
CA ASN A 5 6.76 -7.60 45.09
C ASN A 5 7.86 -8.14 44.17
N LEU A 6 7.73 -7.98 42.85
CA LEU A 6 8.73 -8.41 41.87
C LEU A 6 10.06 -7.67 42.02
N ASP A 7 10.02 -6.35 42.19
CA ASP A 7 11.21 -5.51 42.44
C ASP A 7 11.88 -5.88 43.77
N HIS A 8 11.12 -6.15 44.82
CA HIS A 8 11.65 -6.65 46.10
C HIS A 8 12.29 -8.05 45.94
N ARG A 9 11.69 -8.94 45.14
CA ARG A 9 12.22 -10.27 44.85
C ARG A 9 13.57 -10.20 44.12
N VAL A 10 13.70 -9.34 43.11
CA VAL A 10 14.98 -9.12 42.40
C VAL A 10 16.05 -8.61 43.37
N ARG A 11 15.74 -7.62 44.22
CA ARG A 11 16.68 -7.09 45.21
C ARG A 11 17.11 -8.11 46.26
N ASN A 12 16.20 -8.96 46.71
CA ASN A 12 16.50 -10.04 47.64
C ASN A 12 17.47 -11.05 47.01
N LEU A 13 17.20 -11.49 45.78
CA LEU A 13 18.08 -12.41 45.05
C LEU A 13 19.46 -11.79 44.80
N ASP A 14 19.54 -10.49 44.50
CA ASP A 14 20.82 -9.77 44.41
C ASP A 14 21.62 -9.81 45.72
N GLN A 15 20.94 -9.68 46.87
CA GLN A 15 21.58 -9.75 48.18
C GLN A 15 22.06 -11.17 48.50
N GLU A 16 21.25 -12.19 48.19
CA GLU A 16 21.58 -13.60 48.38
C GLU A 16 22.76 -14.05 47.51
N ILE A 17 22.82 -13.61 46.25
CA ILE A 17 23.96 -13.86 45.36
C ILE A 17 25.24 -13.23 45.94
N ARG A 18 25.18 -11.98 46.42
CA ARG A 18 26.34 -11.32 47.05
C ARG A 18 26.83 -12.07 48.28
N ASN A 19 25.90 -12.49 49.15
CA ASN A 19 26.24 -13.25 50.35
C ASN A 19 26.85 -14.62 50.01
N THR A 20 26.27 -15.34 49.04
CA THR A 20 26.75 -16.65 48.58
C THR A 20 28.13 -16.54 47.93
N ARG A 21 28.37 -15.50 47.11
CA ARG A 21 29.70 -15.18 46.57
C ARG A 21 30.74 -14.91 47.66
N ALA A 22 30.37 -14.15 48.69
CA ALA A 22 31.27 -13.85 49.80
C ALA A 22 31.63 -15.11 50.61
N LEU A 23 30.67 -16.02 50.81
CA LEU A 23 30.89 -17.32 51.47
C LEU A 23 31.76 -18.25 50.61
N ARG A 24 31.52 -18.30 49.30
CA ARG A 24 32.29 -19.10 48.35
C ARG A 24 33.78 -18.75 48.42
N ARG A 25 34.12 -17.46 48.40
CA ARG A 25 35.50 -16.95 48.50
C ARG A 25 36.25 -17.39 49.76
N ARG A 26 35.52 -17.72 50.84
CA ARG A 26 36.09 -18.15 52.13
C ARG A 26 36.09 -19.67 52.33
N SER A 27 35.66 -20.43 51.32
CA SER A 27 35.48 -21.88 51.42
C SER A 27 36.33 -22.63 50.41
N THR A 28 36.79 -23.82 50.77
CA THR A 28 37.63 -24.70 49.94
C THR A 28 36.99 -26.08 49.78
N GLY A 29 37.42 -26.82 48.75
CA GLY A 29 36.93 -28.18 48.47
C GLY A 29 35.45 -28.26 48.11
N ARG A 30 34.78 -29.34 48.55
CA ARG A 30 33.38 -29.69 48.21
C ARG A 30 32.36 -28.60 48.57
N ARG A 31 32.62 -27.82 49.63
CA ARG A 31 31.77 -26.71 50.06
C ARG A 31 31.80 -25.53 49.07
N SER A 32 32.96 -25.27 48.46
CA SER A 32 33.11 -24.22 47.44
C SER A 32 32.36 -24.58 46.15
N LEU A 33 32.39 -25.85 45.76
CA LEU A 33 31.63 -26.37 44.60
C LEU A 33 30.12 -26.25 44.81
N ASN A 34 29.60 -26.63 45.98
CA ASN A 34 28.17 -26.49 46.28
C ASN A 34 27.71 -25.02 46.27
N LEU A 35 28.53 -24.11 46.81
CA LEU A 35 28.22 -22.67 46.78
C LEU A 35 28.28 -22.07 45.37
N ALA A 36 29.13 -22.62 44.49
CA ALA A 36 29.16 -22.22 43.08
C ALA A 36 27.88 -22.67 42.33
N ALA A 37 27.38 -23.87 42.62
CA ALA A 37 26.14 -24.37 42.04
C ALA A 37 24.92 -23.56 42.54
N GLU A 38 24.89 -23.23 43.83
CA GLU A 38 23.82 -22.39 44.40
C GLU A 38 23.88 -20.95 43.86
N GLU A 39 25.09 -20.39 43.69
CA GLU A 39 25.26 -19.07 43.05
C GLU A 39 24.70 -19.06 41.62
N ALA A 40 24.97 -20.10 40.82
CA ALA A 40 24.44 -20.22 39.47
C ALA A 40 22.90 -20.28 39.47
N ARG A 41 22.31 -21.11 40.35
CA ARG A 41 20.85 -21.23 40.49
C ARG A 41 20.20 -19.91 40.91
N LEU A 42 20.78 -19.19 41.86
CA LEU A 42 20.29 -17.88 42.30
C LEU A 42 20.40 -16.84 41.18
N SER A 43 21.45 -16.91 40.35
CA SER A 43 21.61 -16.05 39.17
C SER A 43 20.50 -16.30 38.14
N ASP A 44 20.20 -17.56 37.83
CA ASP A 44 19.10 -17.93 36.91
C ASP A 44 17.73 -17.46 37.45
N GLN A 45 17.47 -17.62 38.76
CA GLN A 45 16.24 -17.14 39.40
C GLN A 45 16.11 -15.62 39.37
N ARG A 46 17.23 -14.90 39.57
CA ARG A 46 17.30 -13.44 39.48
C ARG A 46 16.99 -12.97 38.06
N GLU A 47 17.61 -13.57 37.06
CA GLU A 47 17.36 -13.25 35.66
C GLU A 47 15.91 -13.50 35.26
N ALA A 48 15.32 -14.64 35.67
CA ALA A 48 13.91 -14.93 35.45
C ALA A 48 12.98 -13.90 36.13
N ALA A 49 13.27 -13.50 37.36
CA ALA A 49 12.50 -12.46 38.07
C ALA A 49 12.64 -11.08 37.42
N GLU A 50 13.83 -10.76 36.89
CA GLU A 50 14.07 -9.52 36.15
C GLU A 50 13.30 -9.50 34.82
N LEU A 51 13.30 -10.62 34.10
CA LEU A 51 12.50 -10.80 32.89
C LEU A 51 11.01 -10.64 33.18
N GLU A 52 10.50 -11.27 34.23
CA GLU A 52 9.09 -11.16 34.65
C GLU A 52 8.70 -9.70 34.95
N LEU A 53 9.57 -8.98 35.67
CA LEU A 53 9.37 -7.56 35.96
C LEU A 53 9.39 -6.72 34.68
N LYS A 54 10.36 -6.93 33.79
CA LYS A 54 10.46 -6.24 32.50
C LYS A 54 9.23 -6.50 31.64
N GLN A 55 8.77 -7.75 31.57
CA GLN A 55 7.58 -8.15 30.84
C GLN A 55 6.36 -7.39 31.36
N PHE A 56 6.13 -7.39 32.67
CA PHE A 56 5.02 -6.67 33.27
C PHE A 56 5.04 -5.16 32.94
N LEU A 57 6.20 -4.51 33.10
CA LEU A 57 6.34 -3.07 32.86
C LEU A 57 6.15 -2.71 31.39
N ILE A 58 6.78 -3.45 30.49
CA ILE A 58 6.70 -3.21 29.05
C ILE A 58 5.30 -3.51 28.54
N SER A 59 4.68 -4.64 28.88
CA SER A 59 3.33 -4.99 28.45
C SER A 59 2.31 -3.94 28.88
N ARG A 60 2.37 -3.49 30.15
CA ARG A 60 1.47 -2.45 30.65
C ARG A 60 1.67 -1.11 29.95
N ARG A 61 2.93 -0.72 29.70
CA ARG A 61 3.26 0.50 28.93
C ARG A 61 2.70 0.39 27.51
N ASN A 62 2.98 -0.73 26.83
CA ASN A 62 2.57 -0.98 25.44
C ASN A 62 1.04 -0.97 25.32
N GLN A 63 0.32 -1.61 26.23
CA GLN A 63 -1.15 -1.57 26.29
C GLN A 63 -1.65 -0.13 26.46
N ARG A 64 -1.10 0.63 27.42
CA ARG A 64 -1.51 2.02 27.65
C ARG A 64 -1.29 2.89 26.41
N VAL A 65 -0.12 2.77 25.75
CA VAL A 65 0.21 3.52 24.53
C VAL A 65 -0.71 3.12 23.40
N THR A 66 -0.89 1.82 23.16
CA THR A 66 -1.75 1.30 22.11
C THR A 66 -3.19 1.76 22.27
N SER A 67 -3.78 1.62 23.46
CA SER A 67 -5.13 2.10 23.74
C SER A 67 -5.27 3.61 23.60
N SER A 68 -4.23 4.37 23.97
CA SER A 68 -4.25 5.83 23.80
C SER A 68 -4.25 6.21 22.32
N LEU A 69 -3.38 5.60 21.52
CA LEU A 69 -3.28 5.88 20.10
C LEU A 69 -4.55 5.46 19.35
N LYS A 70 -5.08 4.26 19.60
CA LYS A 70 -6.34 3.80 19.00
C LYS A 70 -7.51 4.73 19.33
N ARG A 71 -7.58 5.22 20.57
CA ARG A 71 -8.64 6.18 20.96
C ARG A 71 -8.50 7.55 20.27
N THR A 72 -7.28 7.94 19.89
CA THR A 72 -7.01 9.21 19.21
C THR A 72 -7.18 9.11 17.69
N TYR A 73 -6.79 7.99 17.09
CA TYR A 73 -6.68 7.84 15.63
C TYR A 73 -7.64 6.79 15.04
N GLY A 74 -8.50 6.18 15.86
CA GLY A 74 -9.42 5.11 15.45
C GLY A 74 -8.86 3.71 15.62
N ASP A 75 -9.73 2.70 15.57
CA ASP A 75 -9.33 1.31 15.76
C ASP A 75 -8.63 0.69 14.54
N GLN A 76 -8.70 1.34 13.37
CA GLN A 76 -8.02 0.92 12.14
C GLN A 76 -6.48 1.02 12.20
N ILE A 77 -5.90 1.77 13.14
CA ILE A 77 -4.45 1.89 13.22
C ILE A 77 -3.80 0.67 13.89
N ARG A 78 -2.80 0.08 13.22
CA ARG A 78 -1.94 -0.94 13.83
C ARG A 78 -0.78 -0.29 14.59
N VAL A 79 -0.66 -0.58 15.88
CA VAL A 79 0.38 -0.03 16.75
C VAL A 79 1.38 -1.11 17.12
N PHE A 80 2.65 -0.90 16.76
CA PHE A 80 3.76 -1.77 17.15
C PHE A 80 4.67 -1.04 18.14
N CYS A 81 4.76 -1.56 19.36
CA CYS A 81 5.66 -1.02 20.39
C CYS A 81 7.00 -1.76 20.33
N VAL A 82 7.97 -1.21 19.60
CA VAL A 82 9.26 -1.87 19.34
C VAL A 82 10.44 -1.32 20.15
N SER A 83 11.44 -2.16 20.43
CA SER A 83 12.70 -1.77 21.06
C SER A 83 13.91 -2.41 20.37
N ASN A 84 14.62 -1.62 19.56
CA ASN A 84 15.85 -2.04 18.87
C ASN A 84 16.97 -2.42 19.84
N THR A 85 17.06 -1.70 20.97
CA THR A 85 18.05 -1.98 22.02
C THR A 85 17.78 -3.34 22.66
N LEU A 86 16.54 -3.59 23.11
CA LEU A 86 16.18 -4.86 23.75
C LEU A 86 16.38 -6.05 22.81
N TYR A 87 16.09 -5.89 21.52
CA TYR A 87 16.37 -6.92 20.53
C TYR A 87 17.86 -7.17 20.35
N SER A 88 18.64 -6.10 20.15
CA SER A 88 20.08 -6.21 19.84
C SER A 88 20.88 -6.81 21.00
N ASP A 89 20.54 -6.45 22.24
CA ASP A 89 21.23 -6.89 23.45
C ASP A 89 21.04 -8.39 23.75
N HIS A 90 19.92 -8.97 23.28
CA HIS A 90 19.51 -10.32 23.65
C HIS A 90 19.51 -11.33 22.48
N ARG A 91 19.61 -10.89 21.22
CA ARG A 91 19.49 -11.79 20.03
C ARG A 91 20.56 -12.87 19.91
N THR A 92 21.70 -12.73 20.59
CA THR A 92 22.82 -13.69 20.55
C THR A 92 22.91 -14.57 21.79
N GLN A 93 21.94 -14.47 22.71
CA GLN A 93 21.87 -15.33 23.90
C GLN A 93 21.36 -16.73 23.53
N GLU A 94 21.39 -17.67 24.49
CA GLU A 94 20.84 -19.01 24.30
C GLU A 94 19.37 -18.97 23.83
N PRO A 95 18.92 -19.90 22.96
CA PRO A 95 17.63 -19.80 22.28
C PRO A 95 16.42 -19.55 23.18
N ASP A 96 16.31 -20.26 24.31
CA ASP A 96 15.18 -20.13 25.23
C ASP A 96 15.16 -18.75 25.90
N ARG A 97 16.34 -18.22 26.26
CA ARG A 97 16.51 -16.89 26.88
C ARG A 97 16.30 -15.78 25.86
N ALA A 98 16.92 -15.91 24.69
CA ALA A 98 16.79 -14.96 23.59
C ALA A 98 15.33 -14.83 23.14
N ASN A 99 14.60 -15.94 23.04
CA ASN A 99 13.21 -15.95 22.57
C ASN A 99 12.28 -15.06 23.41
N ALA A 100 12.39 -15.11 24.74
CA ALA A 100 11.52 -14.30 25.61
C ALA A 100 11.77 -12.79 25.45
N TYR A 101 13.05 -12.37 25.40
CA TYR A 101 13.41 -10.97 25.20
C TYR A 101 13.14 -10.48 23.77
N ILE A 102 13.36 -11.33 22.76
CA ILE A 102 13.02 -11.05 21.36
C ILE A 102 11.51 -10.84 21.23
N GLN A 103 10.69 -11.70 21.84
CA GLN A 103 9.23 -11.52 21.84
C GLN A 103 8.85 -10.21 22.52
N LEU A 104 9.44 -9.92 23.69
CA LEU A 104 9.15 -8.70 24.44
C LEU A 104 9.56 -7.41 23.71
N SER A 105 10.55 -7.50 22.80
CA SER A 105 10.99 -6.37 21.98
C SER A 105 9.96 -5.88 20.97
N GLY A 106 8.95 -6.69 20.64
CA GLY A 106 7.94 -6.39 19.62
C GLY A 106 8.44 -6.45 18.16
N ILE A 107 9.73 -6.71 17.92
CA ILE A 107 10.30 -6.76 16.56
C ILE A 107 9.80 -7.98 15.78
N ARG A 108 9.53 -9.11 16.44
CA ARG A 108 8.99 -10.29 15.78
C ARG A 108 7.59 -10.03 15.22
N ASP A 109 6.73 -9.40 16.01
CA ASP A 109 5.37 -9.04 15.60
C ASP A 109 5.40 -8.02 14.45
N LEU A 110 6.29 -7.02 14.53
CA LEU A 110 6.51 -6.06 13.43
C LEU A 110 6.99 -6.77 12.16
N ARG A 111 7.96 -7.68 12.27
CA ARG A 111 8.50 -8.42 11.11
C ARG A 111 7.44 -9.30 10.47
N HIS A 112 6.67 -10.01 11.28
CA HIS A 112 5.56 -10.83 10.79
C HIS A 112 4.56 -9.96 10.03
N TYR A 113 4.21 -8.79 10.55
CA TYR A 113 3.36 -7.85 9.84
C TYR A 113 4.00 -7.36 8.53
N CYS A 114 5.27 -6.97 8.54
CA CYS A 114 5.96 -6.57 7.31
C CYS A 114 6.05 -7.70 6.27
N GLN A 115 6.04 -8.97 6.69
CA GLN A 115 5.99 -10.13 5.82
C GLN A 115 4.57 -10.42 5.32
N SER A 116 3.53 -10.11 6.10
CA SER A 116 2.14 -10.29 5.69
C SER A 116 1.69 -9.23 4.67
N VAL A 117 2.23 -8.01 4.73
CA VAL A 117 1.91 -6.94 3.76
C VAL A 117 2.11 -7.37 2.29
N PRO A 118 3.28 -7.92 1.88
CA PRO A 118 3.44 -8.45 0.53
C PRO A 118 2.69 -9.77 0.32
N ALA A 119 2.41 -10.54 1.37
CA ALA A 119 1.69 -11.80 1.25
C ALA A 119 0.27 -11.59 0.73
N ASP A 120 -0.42 -10.52 1.14
CA ASP A 120 -1.77 -10.19 0.63
C ASP A 120 -1.74 -9.86 -0.88
N ALA A 121 -0.73 -9.10 -1.32
CA ALA A 121 -0.53 -8.81 -2.75
C ALA A 121 -0.18 -10.08 -3.54
N GLN A 122 0.67 -10.95 -2.98
CA GLN A 122 1.05 -12.23 -3.59
C GLN A 122 -0.14 -13.20 -3.67
N LEU A 123 -0.99 -13.23 -2.64
CA LEU A 123 -2.21 -14.04 -2.62
C LEU A 123 -3.16 -13.58 -3.71
N ARG A 124 -3.46 -12.26 -3.78
CA ARG A 124 -4.29 -11.68 -4.85
C ARG A 124 -3.73 -11.93 -6.25
N ALA A 125 -2.41 -11.88 -6.42
CA ALA A 125 -1.78 -12.22 -7.69
C ALA A 125 -1.94 -13.71 -8.04
N THR A 126 -1.79 -14.60 -7.06
CA THR A 126 -1.96 -16.05 -7.23
C THR A 126 -3.40 -16.42 -7.55
N GLU A 127 -4.36 -15.81 -6.85
CA GLU A 127 -5.78 -15.93 -7.12
C GLU A 127 -6.11 -15.49 -8.54
N GLY A 128 -5.63 -14.31 -8.96
CA GLY A 128 -5.82 -13.85 -10.34
C GLY A 128 -5.25 -14.82 -11.38
N PHE A 129 -4.05 -15.33 -11.15
CA PHE A 129 -3.44 -16.33 -12.03
C PHE A 129 -4.30 -17.59 -12.15
N LEU A 130 -4.71 -18.18 -11.03
CA LEU A 130 -5.47 -19.44 -11.00
C LEU A 130 -6.93 -19.30 -11.43
N GLU A 131 -7.58 -18.18 -11.17
CA GLU A 131 -9.01 -18.00 -11.43
C GLU A 131 -9.32 -17.38 -12.79
N THR A 132 -8.35 -16.66 -13.39
CA THR A 132 -8.55 -15.94 -14.65
C THR A 132 -7.57 -16.39 -15.75
N GLN A 133 -6.26 -16.22 -15.54
CA GLN A 133 -5.25 -16.41 -16.59
C GLN A 133 -5.11 -17.86 -17.04
N VAL A 134 -5.01 -18.81 -16.09
CA VAL A 134 -4.88 -20.24 -16.44
C VAL A 134 -6.15 -20.76 -17.14
N PRO A 135 -7.39 -20.50 -16.66
CA PRO A 135 -8.59 -20.85 -17.40
C PRO A 135 -8.65 -20.29 -18.81
N ALA A 136 -8.26 -19.02 -19.01
CA ALA A 136 -8.26 -18.41 -20.35
C ALA A 136 -7.23 -19.07 -21.27
N LEU A 137 -6.04 -19.42 -20.76
CA LEU A 137 -5.03 -20.14 -21.53
C LEU A 137 -5.50 -21.56 -21.92
N LEU A 138 -6.02 -22.32 -20.96
CA LEU A 138 -6.56 -23.66 -21.24
C LEU A 138 -7.74 -23.61 -22.19
N GLY A 139 -8.57 -22.57 -22.11
CA GLY A 139 -9.66 -22.30 -23.04
C GLY A 139 -9.17 -22.05 -24.47
N SER A 140 -8.10 -21.27 -24.65
CA SER A 140 -7.48 -21.06 -25.97
C SER A 140 -6.93 -22.35 -26.57
N VAL A 141 -6.25 -23.18 -25.76
CA VAL A 141 -5.74 -24.48 -26.23
C VAL A 141 -6.90 -25.42 -26.57
N SER A 142 -7.96 -25.45 -25.76
CA SER A 142 -9.17 -26.25 -26.03
C SER A 142 -9.85 -25.82 -27.32
N LEU A 143 -9.94 -24.51 -27.56
CA LEU A 143 -10.46 -23.95 -28.80
C LEU A 143 -9.62 -24.36 -30.01
N TRP A 144 -8.29 -24.29 -29.91
CA TRP A 144 -7.39 -24.77 -30.96
C TRP A 144 -7.59 -26.27 -31.24
N THR A 145 -7.74 -27.12 -30.20
CA THR A 145 -8.02 -28.56 -30.42
C THR A 145 -9.39 -28.84 -31.04
N ALA A 146 -10.36 -27.95 -30.82
CA ALA A 146 -11.70 -28.04 -31.41
C ALA A 146 -11.74 -27.46 -32.83
N ALA A 147 -10.75 -26.66 -33.23
CA ALA A 147 -10.71 -26.05 -34.55
C ALA A 147 -10.68 -27.14 -35.64
N GLY A 148 -11.69 -27.17 -36.50
CA GLY A 148 -11.84 -28.17 -37.55
C GLY A 148 -12.62 -29.44 -37.16
N SER A 149 -13.20 -29.50 -35.95
CA SER A 149 -14.15 -30.57 -35.60
C SER A 149 -15.47 -30.48 -36.37
N ASP A 150 -15.85 -29.26 -36.76
CA ASP A 150 -17.06 -28.94 -37.50
C ASP A 150 -16.76 -28.78 -38.99
N THR A 151 -17.51 -29.46 -39.87
CA THR A 151 -17.42 -29.26 -41.32
C THR A 151 -18.25 -28.05 -41.73
N VAL A 152 -17.60 -26.97 -42.14
CA VAL A 152 -18.26 -25.70 -42.50
C VAL A 152 -18.07 -25.42 -44.00
N THR A 153 -19.14 -25.02 -44.69
CA THR A 153 -19.06 -24.61 -46.10
C THR A 153 -18.40 -23.24 -46.23
N HIS A 154 -17.69 -22.96 -47.33
CA HIS A 154 -17.03 -21.67 -47.57
C HIS A 154 -17.96 -20.48 -47.34
N THR A 155 -19.20 -20.54 -47.83
CA THR A 155 -20.18 -19.46 -47.66
C THR A 155 -20.53 -19.16 -46.21
N ARG A 156 -20.63 -20.19 -45.35
CA ARG A 156 -20.92 -20.02 -43.92
C ARG A 156 -19.66 -19.61 -43.14
N ALA A 157 -18.48 -20.09 -43.57
CA ALA A 157 -17.21 -19.66 -43.03
C ALA A 157 -16.93 -18.17 -43.29
N GLU A 158 -17.27 -17.64 -44.47
CA GLU A 158 -17.20 -16.19 -44.76
C GLU A 158 -18.08 -15.36 -43.82
N VAL A 159 -19.33 -15.79 -43.61
CA VAL A 159 -20.25 -15.11 -42.67
C VAL A 159 -19.66 -15.08 -41.27
N LEU A 160 -19.15 -16.22 -40.80
CA LEU A 160 -18.54 -16.31 -39.48
C LEU A 160 -17.29 -15.45 -39.34
N ARG A 161 -16.43 -15.36 -40.37
CA ARG A 161 -15.28 -14.45 -40.37
C ARG A 161 -15.69 -12.98 -40.28
N GLY A 162 -16.76 -12.58 -40.97
CA GLY A 162 -17.29 -11.23 -40.86
C GLY A 162 -17.63 -10.89 -39.40
N VAL A 163 -18.39 -11.75 -38.74
CA VAL A 163 -18.81 -11.55 -37.33
C VAL A 163 -17.61 -11.50 -36.38
N LEU A 164 -16.64 -12.40 -36.56
CA LEU A 164 -15.45 -12.45 -35.69
C LEU A 164 -14.49 -11.28 -35.95
N SER A 165 -14.37 -10.81 -37.19
CA SER A 165 -13.62 -9.61 -37.54
C SER A 165 -14.26 -8.34 -36.98
N ASP A 166 -15.60 -8.26 -37.00
CA ASP A 166 -16.33 -7.16 -36.37
C ASP A 166 -16.11 -7.16 -34.85
N ALA A 167 -16.13 -8.33 -34.21
CA ALA A 167 -15.81 -8.47 -32.78
C ALA A 167 -14.37 -8.01 -32.45
N GLU A 168 -13.38 -8.43 -33.26
CA GLU A 168 -11.98 -7.98 -33.13
C GLU A 168 -11.87 -6.45 -33.23
N GLN A 169 -12.49 -5.87 -34.26
CA GLN A 169 -12.44 -4.42 -34.49
C GLN A 169 -13.08 -3.64 -33.33
N VAL A 170 -14.22 -4.12 -32.82
CA VAL A 170 -14.92 -3.51 -31.69
C VAL A 170 -14.04 -3.53 -30.42
N LEU A 171 -13.39 -4.65 -30.12
CA LEU A 171 -12.50 -4.76 -28.95
C LEU A 171 -11.28 -3.83 -29.06
N GLN A 172 -10.60 -3.84 -30.20
CA GLN A 172 -9.45 -2.97 -30.44
C GLN A 172 -9.85 -1.49 -30.34
N GLN A 173 -10.99 -1.12 -30.92
CA GLN A 173 -11.48 0.26 -30.88
C GLN A 173 -11.81 0.70 -29.44
N ARG A 174 -12.55 -0.12 -28.69
CA ARG A 174 -13.10 0.27 -27.38
C ARG A 174 -12.12 0.12 -26.23
N ILE A 175 -11.12 -0.77 -26.32
CA ILE A 175 -10.21 -1.07 -25.21
C ILE A 175 -8.80 -0.49 -25.45
N THR A 176 -8.20 -0.69 -26.62
CA THR A 176 -6.77 -0.39 -26.84
C THR A 176 -6.52 0.84 -27.70
N SER A 177 -7.49 1.32 -28.47
CA SER A 177 -7.29 2.46 -29.37
C SER A 177 -7.03 3.79 -28.63
N ARG A 178 -6.56 4.80 -29.38
CA ARG A 178 -6.37 6.17 -28.84
C ARG A 178 -7.67 6.87 -28.43
N GLY A 179 -8.82 6.33 -28.82
CA GLY A 179 -10.15 6.80 -28.41
C GLY A 179 -10.88 5.74 -27.58
N SER A 180 -10.15 4.87 -26.88
CA SER A 180 -10.73 3.83 -26.04
C SER A 180 -11.38 4.40 -24.78
N ASP A 181 -12.30 3.62 -24.21
CA ASP A 181 -13.01 3.95 -22.98
C ASP A 181 -11.99 4.17 -21.83
N ILE A 182 -10.92 3.37 -21.80
CA ILE A 182 -9.80 3.51 -20.83
C ILE A 182 -9.03 4.82 -20.98
N ARG A 183 -8.82 5.30 -22.21
CA ARG A 183 -8.13 6.58 -22.44
C ARG A 183 -9.03 7.78 -22.13
N HIS A 184 -10.35 7.62 -22.33
CA HIS A 184 -11.33 8.59 -21.88
C HIS A 184 -11.37 8.67 -20.36
N LEU A 185 -11.37 7.54 -19.66
CA LEU A 185 -11.24 7.45 -18.21
C LEU A 185 -9.99 8.20 -17.70
N GLN A 186 -8.81 7.88 -18.26
CA GLN A 186 -7.56 8.57 -17.90
C GLN A 186 -7.70 10.10 -18.04
N SER A 187 -8.17 10.56 -19.20
CA SER A 187 -8.31 11.98 -19.49
C SER A 187 -9.34 12.67 -18.58
N SER A 188 -10.40 11.95 -18.21
CA SER A 188 -11.43 12.41 -17.27
C SER A 188 -10.83 12.62 -15.89
N LEU A 189 -10.12 11.62 -15.36
CA LEU A 189 -9.48 11.69 -14.04
C LEU A 189 -8.41 12.78 -13.96
N GLU A 190 -7.55 12.92 -14.98
CA GLU A 190 -6.56 14.01 -15.05
C GLU A 190 -7.23 15.40 -15.04
N ARG A 191 -8.36 15.54 -15.75
CA ARG A 191 -9.14 16.77 -15.74
C ARG A 191 -9.74 17.04 -14.36
N GLN A 192 -10.35 16.04 -13.74
CA GLN A 192 -10.94 16.16 -12.40
C GLN A 192 -9.89 16.52 -11.36
N PHE A 193 -8.71 15.92 -11.40
CA PHE A 193 -7.59 16.31 -10.54
C PHE A 193 -7.17 17.77 -10.74
N ARG A 194 -7.05 18.20 -12.01
CA ARG A 194 -6.65 19.59 -12.34
C ARG A 194 -7.68 20.61 -11.84
N GLU A 195 -8.96 20.30 -11.99
CA GLU A 195 -10.08 21.16 -11.57
C GLU A 195 -10.23 21.18 -10.04
N SER A 196 -10.20 20.01 -9.39
CA SER A 196 -10.47 19.88 -7.95
C SER A 196 -9.27 20.23 -7.07
N ILE A 197 -8.03 19.96 -7.50
CA ILE A 197 -6.82 20.22 -6.70
C ILE A 197 -6.07 21.44 -7.21
N THR A 198 -5.57 21.38 -8.44
CA THR A 198 -4.67 22.42 -8.95
C THR A 198 -5.37 23.78 -9.05
N GLN A 199 -6.61 23.82 -9.56
CA GLN A 199 -7.38 25.06 -9.65
C GLN A 199 -7.84 25.55 -8.28
N ALA A 200 -8.22 24.65 -7.36
CA ALA A 200 -8.56 25.02 -5.98
C ALA A 200 -7.38 25.71 -5.28
N ILE A 201 -6.16 25.14 -5.35
CA ILE A 201 -4.96 25.77 -4.77
C ILE A 201 -4.73 27.13 -5.41
N ARG A 202 -4.84 27.25 -6.74
CA ARG A 202 -4.64 28.52 -7.46
C ARG A 202 -5.63 29.60 -7.02
N ASN A 203 -6.91 29.23 -6.85
CA ASN A 203 -7.96 30.15 -6.45
C ASN A 203 -7.80 30.61 -4.99
N SER A 204 -7.40 29.71 -4.09
CA SER A 204 -7.29 30.00 -2.65
C SER A 204 -5.89 30.44 -2.19
N ARG A 205 -4.89 30.49 -3.09
CA ARG A 205 -3.48 30.75 -2.72
C ARG A 205 -3.25 32.04 -1.94
N ASN A 206 -4.02 33.09 -2.21
CA ASN A 206 -3.86 34.37 -1.53
C ASN A 206 -4.33 34.27 -0.08
N ASP A 207 -5.50 33.64 0.15
CA ASP A 207 -6.04 33.41 1.48
C ASP A 207 -5.13 32.50 2.30
N TRP A 208 -4.57 31.46 1.67
CA TRP A 208 -3.63 30.55 2.32
C TRP A 208 -2.33 31.26 2.69
N ARG A 209 -1.83 32.14 1.80
CA ARG A 209 -0.68 33.01 2.08
C ARG A 209 -0.93 33.91 3.27
N ASP A 210 -2.09 34.56 3.33
CA ASP A 210 -2.41 35.47 4.41
C ASP A 210 -2.52 34.71 5.75
N GLY A 211 -3.09 33.50 5.72
CA GLY A 211 -3.09 32.54 6.83
C GLY A 211 -1.67 32.13 7.27
N ALA A 212 -0.80 31.77 6.33
CA ALA A 212 0.59 31.41 6.61
C ALA A 212 1.39 32.58 7.21
N VAL A 213 1.18 33.81 6.71
CA VAL A 213 1.78 35.02 7.25
C VAL A 213 1.27 35.30 8.67
N ALA A 214 -0.03 35.09 8.93
CA ALA A 214 -0.60 35.19 10.26
C ALA A 214 0.01 34.15 11.21
N ALA A 215 0.19 32.90 10.77
CA ALA A 215 0.86 31.86 11.54
C ALA A 215 2.33 32.24 11.84
N SER A 216 3.07 32.79 10.88
CA SER A 216 4.44 33.26 11.15
C SER A 216 4.51 34.44 12.11
N ARG A 217 3.51 35.33 12.10
CA ARG A 217 3.42 36.40 13.10
C ARG A 217 3.14 35.80 14.47
N ASP A 218 2.22 34.84 14.55
CA ASP A 218 1.91 34.08 15.76
C ASP A 218 3.17 33.44 16.37
N TRP A 219 4.00 32.74 15.59
CA TRP A 219 5.25 32.17 16.10
C TRP A 219 6.24 33.22 16.61
N ALA A 220 6.18 34.43 16.07
CA ALA A 220 7.04 35.54 16.47
C ALA A 220 6.53 36.28 17.71
N THR A 221 5.22 36.21 18.01
CA THR A 221 4.55 37.04 19.03
C THR A 221 3.86 36.27 20.16
N ASN A 222 3.40 35.04 19.94
CA ASN A 222 2.44 34.38 20.83
C ASN A 222 3.11 33.74 22.07
N ALA A 223 2.43 33.82 23.21
CA ALA A 223 3.01 33.90 24.55
C ALA A 223 3.20 32.55 25.29
N ILE A 224 4.10 32.55 26.28
CA ILE A 224 4.06 31.62 27.41
C ILE A 224 3.03 32.17 28.42
N PRO A 225 2.08 31.39 28.93
CA PRO A 225 1.22 31.86 30.02
C PRO A 225 2.04 31.93 31.31
N ASN A 226 2.55 33.10 31.64
CA ASN A 226 3.07 33.43 32.96
C ASN A 226 2.62 34.84 33.29
N GLY A 227 1.49 34.97 33.99
CA GLY A 227 1.07 36.19 34.69
C GLY A 227 1.26 37.50 33.92
N THR A 228 0.21 37.93 33.23
CA THR A 228 -0.03 39.33 32.82
C THR A 228 0.89 40.02 31.78
N SER A 229 1.78 39.32 31.07
CA SER A 229 2.51 39.93 29.93
C SER A 229 2.74 39.00 28.73
N TRP A 230 2.36 39.46 27.53
CA TRP A 230 2.64 38.79 26.25
C TRP A 230 4.14 38.90 25.91
N THR A 231 4.92 37.85 26.17
CA THR A 231 6.35 37.81 25.80
C THR A 231 6.58 36.98 24.53
N LYS A 232 7.35 37.54 23.60
CA LYS A 232 7.77 36.91 22.33
C LYS A 232 8.46 35.56 22.60
N TRP A 233 8.37 34.60 21.67
CA TRP A 233 9.15 33.36 21.75
C TRP A 233 10.62 33.65 21.99
N HIS A 234 11.17 33.01 23.03
CA HIS A 234 12.61 33.08 23.29
C HIS A 234 13.38 32.63 22.05
N HIS A 235 14.47 33.32 21.74
CA HIS A 235 15.22 33.10 20.49
C HIS A 235 15.68 31.64 20.30
N SER A 236 15.99 30.94 21.39
CA SER A 236 16.37 29.53 21.36
C SER A 236 15.22 28.60 20.99
N THR A 237 13.98 28.95 21.35
CA THR A 237 12.76 28.19 21.02
C THR A 237 12.49 28.29 19.53
N TYR A 238 12.45 29.51 18.97
CA TYR A 238 12.23 29.69 17.53
C TYR A 238 13.32 28.99 16.70
N ALA A 239 14.59 29.13 17.10
CA ALA A 239 15.70 28.44 16.44
C ALA A 239 15.61 26.91 16.54
N ALA A 240 14.97 26.35 17.59
CA ALA A 240 14.77 24.91 17.72
C ALA A 240 13.79 24.39 16.66
N TRP A 241 12.69 25.09 16.39
CA TRP A 241 11.77 24.71 15.32
C TRP A 241 12.43 24.83 13.94
N CYS A 242 13.21 25.88 13.68
CA CYS A 242 13.98 25.97 12.42
C CYS A 242 14.97 24.80 12.24
N ARG A 243 15.57 24.31 13.33
CA ARG A 243 16.50 23.16 13.30
C ARG A 243 15.80 21.82 13.08
N ASN A 244 14.51 21.72 13.40
CA ASN A 244 13.70 20.51 13.28
C ASN A 244 12.61 20.67 12.21
N ASN A 245 12.92 21.36 11.09
CA ASN A 245 12.03 21.52 9.93
C ASN A 245 10.60 21.96 10.25
N GLY A 246 10.43 22.79 11.29
CA GLY A 246 9.14 23.31 11.70
C GLY A 246 8.30 22.38 12.59
N THR A 247 8.77 21.17 12.93
CA THR A 247 8.00 20.22 13.76
C THR A 247 8.80 19.84 15.00
N TYR A 248 8.39 20.37 16.16
CA TYR A 248 9.11 20.12 17.40
C TYR A 248 8.24 20.33 18.64
N GLN A 249 8.82 20.00 19.80
CA GLN A 249 8.29 20.33 21.11
C GLN A 249 9.45 20.64 22.08
N THR A 250 9.22 21.52 23.06
CA THR A 250 10.18 21.76 24.13
C THR A 250 9.46 21.73 25.49
N PRO A 251 10.17 21.60 26.62
CA PRO A 251 9.53 21.66 27.93
C PRO A 251 8.73 22.95 28.19
N LYS A 252 9.04 24.05 27.50
CA LYS A 252 8.39 25.36 27.64
C LYS A 252 7.36 25.67 26.55
N GLN A 253 7.34 24.92 25.46
CA GLN A 253 6.46 25.14 24.32
C GLN A 253 5.92 23.80 23.83
N ALA A 254 4.60 23.66 23.84
CA ALA A 254 3.91 22.45 23.39
C ALA A 254 4.25 22.10 21.94
N TYR A 255 3.99 20.84 21.57
CA TYR A 255 4.13 20.37 20.21
C TYR A 255 3.41 21.28 19.22
N ARG A 256 4.13 21.70 18.19
CA ARG A 256 3.59 22.47 17.06
C ARG A 256 4.23 21.99 15.77
N CYS A 257 3.42 21.93 14.72
CA CYS A 257 3.86 21.61 13.36
C CYS A 257 3.64 22.84 12.47
N TRP A 258 4.70 23.62 12.25
CA TRP A 258 4.63 24.84 11.45
C TRP A 258 4.19 24.56 10.01
N ASN A 259 4.57 23.41 9.43
CA ASN A 259 4.13 23.01 8.09
C ASN A 259 2.61 22.89 8.00
N GLU A 260 1.99 22.27 9.01
CA GLU A 260 0.53 22.17 9.11
C GLU A 260 -0.13 23.53 9.34
N GLU A 261 0.48 24.37 10.17
CA GLU A 261 -0.04 25.70 10.48
C GLU A 261 0.08 26.66 9.28
N VAL A 262 1.09 26.48 8.42
CA VAL A 262 1.22 27.20 7.13
C VAL A 262 0.11 26.83 6.18
N LEU A 263 -0.23 25.54 6.05
CA LEU A 263 -1.37 25.11 5.24
C LEU A 263 -2.69 25.62 5.86
N GLY A 264 -2.81 25.59 7.19
CA GLY A 264 -3.96 26.13 7.92
C GLY A 264 -5.30 25.60 7.38
N ARG A 265 -6.18 26.51 6.96
CA ARG A 265 -7.49 26.17 6.36
C ARG A 265 -7.38 25.46 5.01
N GLY A 266 -6.25 25.59 4.32
CA GLY A 266 -5.97 24.87 3.09
C GLY A 266 -5.96 23.35 3.30
N ARG A 267 -5.62 22.87 4.50
CA ARG A 267 -5.67 21.43 4.83
C ARG A 267 -7.07 20.86 4.72
N THR A 268 -8.05 21.52 5.33
CA THR A 268 -9.44 21.04 5.31
C THR A 268 -10.05 21.15 3.92
N GLN A 269 -9.71 22.21 3.18
CA GLN A 269 -10.16 22.37 1.79
C GLN A 269 -9.57 21.30 0.87
N LEU A 270 -8.27 21.03 0.98
CA LEU A 270 -7.60 19.98 0.22
C LEU A 270 -8.10 18.60 0.61
N SER A 271 -8.29 18.32 1.90
CA SER A 271 -8.83 17.02 2.34
C SER A 271 -10.16 16.75 1.65
N ALA A 272 -11.09 17.70 1.70
CA ALA A 272 -12.40 17.56 1.06
C ALA A 272 -12.29 17.39 -0.46
N ALA A 273 -11.40 18.14 -1.12
CA ALA A 273 -11.20 18.00 -2.56
C ALA A 273 -10.61 16.64 -2.97
N TRP A 274 -9.71 16.08 -2.16
CA TRP A 274 -9.18 14.74 -2.35
C TRP A 274 -10.22 13.66 -2.05
N ASP A 275 -11.05 13.83 -1.02
CA ASP A 275 -12.18 12.94 -0.73
C ASP A 275 -13.09 12.83 -1.95
N THR A 276 -13.43 13.96 -2.58
CA THR A 276 -14.21 13.96 -3.83
C THR A 276 -13.53 13.22 -4.98
N ILE A 277 -12.21 13.30 -5.12
CA ILE A 277 -11.49 12.55 -6.17
C ILE A 277 -11.52 11.05 -5.90
N LEU A 278 -11.35 10.64 -4.65
CA LEU A 278 -11.44 9.24 -4.25
C LEU A 278 -12.84 8.68 -4.51
N ASP A 279 -13.89 9.43 -4.16
CA ASP A 279 -15.28 9.05 -4.46
C ASP A 279 -15.52 8.90 -5.97
N ILE A 280 -14.95 9.80 -6.79
CA ILE A 280 -15.02 9.70 -8.26
C ILE A 280 -14.28 8.45 -8.75
N LEU A 281 -13.06 8.20 -8.26
CA LEU A 281 -12.28 7.02 -8.64
C LEU A 281 -13.00 5.71 -8.31
N GLU A 282 -13.66 5.64 -7.15
CA GLU A 282 -14.48 4.49 -6.77
C GLU A 282 -15.68 4.32 -7.72
N GLY A 283 -16.39 5.40 -8.07
CA GLY A 283 -17.50 5.33 -9.03
C GLY A 283 -17.07 4.89 -10.43
N GLU A 284 -15.95 5.40 -10.93
CA GLU A 284 -15.41 5.04 -12.24
C GLU A 284 -14.96 3.57 -12.31
N LYS A 285 -14.57 2.97 -11.18
CA LYS A 285 -14.25 1.53 -11.09
C LYS A 285 -15.46 0.66 -11.40
N ASP A 286 -16.62 1.01 -10.85
CA ASP A 286 -17.86 0.27 -11.08
C ASP A 286 -18.37 0.52 -12.51
N GLU A 287 -18.31 1.77 -12.99
CA GLU A 287 -18.77 2.14 -14.33
C GLU A 287 -17.99 1.41 -15.44
N ILE A 288 -16.65 1.37 -15.35
CA ILE A 288 -15.83 0.70 -16.36
C ILE A 288 -16.02 -0.82 -16.36
N ASP A 289 -16.26 -1.43 -15.19
CA ASP A 289 -16.55 -2.87 -15.08
C ASP A 289 -17.87 -3.24 -15.78
N GLU A 290 -18.90 -2.40 -15.59
CA GLU A 290 -20.17 -2.53 -16.30
C GLU A 290 -20.01 -2.32 -17.81
N GLU A 291 -19.18 -1.36 -18.24
CA GLU A 291 -18.90 -1.10 -19.66
C GLU A 291 -18.22 -2.29 -20.33
N VAL A 292 -17.18 -2.85 -19.72
CA VAL A 292 -16.48 -4.04 -20.23
C VAL A 292 -17.44 -5.23 -20.28
N SER A 293 -18.27 -5.41 -19.25
CA SER A 293 -19.27 -6.48 -19.22
C SER A 293 -20.34 -6.34 -20.30
N ARG A 294 -20.81 -5.11 -20.57
CA ARG A 294 -21.73 -4.83 -21.67
C ARG A 294 -21.10 -5.07 -23.04
N LEU A 295 -19.84 -4.67 -23.22
CA LEU A 295 -19.09 -4.87 -24.46
C LEU A 295 -18.97 -6.36 -24.80
N PHE A 296 -18.49 -7.17 -23.84
CA PHE A 296 -18.33 -8.61 -24.04
C PHE A 296 -19.67 -9.32 -24.23
N ARG A 297 -20.72 -8.90 -23.53
CA ARG A 297 -22.06 -9.45 -23.74
C ARG A 297 -22.54 -9.22 -25.17
N GLY A 298 -22.41 -8.00 -25.70
CA GLY A 298 -22.80 -7.71 -27.08
C GLY A 298 -22.02 -8.53 -28.12
N ILE A 299 -20.73 -8.76 -27.88
CA ILE A 299 -19.90 -9.63 -28.73
C ILE A 299 -20.38 -11.09 -28.65
N CYS A 300 -20.59 -11.61 -27.44
CA CYS A 300 -21.06 -12.98 -27.24
C CYS A 300 -22.44 -13.21 -27.88
N ASP A 301 -23.38 -12.27 -27.70
CA ASP A 301 -24.72 -12.35 -28.29
C ASP A 301 -24.64 -12.40 -29.82
N SER A 302 -23.79 -11.56 -30.44
CA SER A 302 -23.57 -11.57 -31.88
C SER A 302 -22.96 -12.87 -32.40
N ILE A 303 -22.11 -13.54 -31.62
CA ILE A 303 -21.52 -14.84 -32.01
C ILE A 303 -22.53 -15.98 -31.81
N ASP A 304 -23.34 -15.93 -30.75
CA ASP A 304 -24.33 -16.94 -30.40
C ASP A 304 -25.44 -17.06 -31.46
N GLU A 305 -25.79 -15.95 -32.13
CA GLU A 305 -26.71 -15.93 -33.28
C GLU A 305 -26.26 -16.84 -34.44
N HIS A 306 -24.98 -17.21 -34.50
CA HIS A 306 -24.36 -18.03 -35.54
C HIS A 306 -23.89 -19.41 -35.04
N LEU A 307 -24.34 -19.82 -33.85
CA LEU A 307 -23.95 -21.09 -33.22
C LEU A 307 -24.21 -22.32 -34.11
N ASP A 308 -25.22 -22.25 -34.98
CA ASP A 308 -25.58 -23.32 -35.92
C ASP A 308 -24.54 -23.56 -37.03
N ILE A 309 -23.62 -22.62 -37.25
CA ILE A 309 -22.57 -22.72 -38.26
C ILE A 309 -21.45 -23.66 -37.82
N SER A 310 -20.98 -23.51 -36.58
CA SER A 310 -19.85 -24.28 -36.03
C SER A 310 -20.08 -24.53 -34.53
N PRO A 311 -21.01 -25.44 -34.16
CA PRO A 311 -21.53 -25.52 -32.81
C PRO A 311 -20.50 -25.89 -31.76
N GLU A 312 -19.55 -26.78 -32.04
CA GLU A 312 -18.56 -27.20 -31.05
C GLU A 312 -17.52 -26.09 -30.88
N THR A 313 -16.96 -25.58 -31.98
CA THR A 313 -15.94 -24.53 -31.96
C THR A 313 -16.45 -23.26 -31.29
N LEU A 314 -17.66 -22.79 -31.63
CA LEU A 314 -18.21 -21.57 -31.06
C LEU A 314 -18.61 -21.72 -29.59
N ARG A 315 -19.00 -22.91 -29.13
CA ARG A 315 -19.21 -23.15 -27.68
C ARG A 315 -17.91 -23.02 -26.89
N HIS A 316 -16.80 -23.53 -27.42
CA HIS A 316 -15.48 -23.34 -26.78
C HIS A 316 -15.06 -21.87 -26.80
N LEU A 317 -15.25 -21.18 -27.92
CA LEU A 317 -14.95 -19.75 -28.05
C LEU A 317 -15.74 -18.92 -27.04
N LEU A 318 -17.07 -19.07 -26.96
CA LEU A 318 -17.92 -18.32 -26.04
C LEU A 318 -17.54 -18.54 -24.57
N ARG A 319 -17.20 -19.78 -24.19
CA ARG A 319 -16.68 -20.09 -22.86
C ARG A 319 -15.34 -19.40 -22.59
N ASN A 320 -14.45 -19.39 -23.57
CA ASN A 320 -13.15 -18.76 -23.44
C ASN A 320 -13.24 -17.24 -23.39
N LEU A 321 -14.14 -16.62 -24.16
CA LEU A 321 -14.41 -15.18 -24.13
C LEU A 321 -14.84 -14.72 -22.73
N ALA A 322 -15.63 -15.51 -22.00
CA ALA A 322 -15.97 -15.23 -20.61
C ALA A 322 -14.75 -15.30 -19.66
N ALA A 323 -13.77 -16.15 -19.93
CA ALA A 323 -12.50 -16.18 -19.19
C ALA A 323 -11.61 -14.97 -19.54
N ARG A 324 -11.57 -14.58 -20.82
CA ARG A 324 -10.84 -13.40 -21.31
C ARG A 324 -11.41 -12.09 -20.77
N GLN A 325 -12.73 -11.94 -20.74
CA GLN A 325 -13.41 -10.81 -20.11
C GLN A 325 -12.95 -10.65 -18.65
N ARG A 326 -12.90 -11.74 -17.88
CA ARG A 326 -12.44 -11.71 -16.48
C ARG A 326 -10.98 -11.28 -16.36
N CYS A 327 -10.11 -11.67 -17.29
CA CYS A 327 -8.71 -11.22 -17.31
C CYS A 327 -8.62 -9.70 -17.51
N ILE A 328 -9.37 -9.15 -18.48
CA ILE A 328 -9.44 -7.72 -18.77
C ILE A 328 -10.03 -6.93 -17.59
N ALA A 329 -11.17 -7.37 -17.06
CA ALA A 329 -11.82 -6.73 -15.92
C ALA A 329 -10.90 -6.70 -14.70
N ARG A 330 -10.24 -7.81 -14.37
CA ARG A 330 -9.29 -7.87 -13.24
C ARG A 330 -8.06 -6.99 -13.47
N ALA A 331 -7.57 -6.87 -14.70
CA ALA A 331 -6.46 -5.96 -15.01
C ALA A 331 -6.84 -4.50 -14.74
N ILE A 332 -8.04 -4.08 -15.15
CA ILE A 332 -8.57 -2.73 -14.92
C ILE A 332 -8.79 -2.50 -13.42
N GLN A 333 -9.49 -3.40 -12.73
CA GLN A 333 -9.79 -3.29 -11.31
C GLN A 333 -8.51 -3.15 -10.47
N ASN A 334 -7.49 -3.98 -10.72
CA ASN A 334 -6.21 -3.91 -10.00
C ASN A 334 -5.51 -2.56 -10.23
N ALA A 335 -5.48 -2.07 -11.48
CA ALA A 335 -4.84 -0.79 -11.79
C ALA A 335 -5.56 0.40 -11.10
N LEU A 336 -6.89 0.37 -11.04
CA LEU A 336 -7.67 1.39 -10.34
C LEU A 336 -7.56 1.28 -8.81
N GLU A 337 -7.48 0.08 -8.25
CA GLU A 337 -7.19 -0.12 -6.82
C GLU A 337 -5.82 0.43 -6.43
N ASP A 338 -4.79 0.15 -7.23
CA ASP A 338 -3.45 0.68 -7.03
C ASP A 338 -3.44 2.22 -7.13
N LEU A 339 -4.22 2.78 -8.07
CA LEU A 339 -4.39 4.22 -8.22
C LEU A 339 -5.11 4.84 -7.02
N CYS A 340 -6.15 4.22 -6.48
CA CYS A 340 -6.84 4.67 -5.26
C CYS A 340 -5.87 4.73 -4.09
N TYR A 341 -5.12 3.64 -3.85
CA TYR A 341 -4.13 3.59 -2.77
C TYR A 341 -3.04 4.66 -2.92
N ALA A 342 -2.51 4.85 -4.13
CA ALA A 342 -1.53 5.88 -4.40
C ALA A 342 -2.12 7.31 -4.22
N THR A 343 -3.37 7.51 -4.61
CA THR A 343 -4.10 8.77 -4.43
C THR A 343 -4.31 9.10 -2.95
N GLU A 344 -4.67 8.13 -2.12
CA GLU A 344 -4.75 8.30 -0.66
C GLU A 344 -3.42 8.75 -0.06
N LYS A 345 -2.32 8.17 -0.55
CA LYS A 345 -0.97 8.57 -0.13
C LYS A 345 -0.66 10.01 -0.56
N CYS A 346 -0.96 10.38 -1.80
CA CYS A 346 -0.81 11.76 -2.28
C CYS A 346 -1.63 12.74 -1.43
N LYS A 347 -2.86 12.37 -1.05
CA LYS A 347 -3.71 13.14 -0.13
C LYS A 347 -3.04 13.32 1.23
N LEU A 348 -2.48 12.25 1.81
CA LEU A 348 -1.78 12.31 3.09
C LEU A 348 -0.59 13.27 3.01
N ASP A 349 0.23 13.14 1.97
CA ASP A 349 1.42 13.97 1.75
C ASP A 349 1.05 15.44 1.44
N ALA A 350 -0.11 15.70 0.84
CA ALA A 350 -0.63 17.04 0.52
C ALA A 350 -1.26 17.75 1.71
N THR A 351 -1.83 17.01 2.67
CA THR A 351 -2.55 17.57 3.82
C THR A 351 -1.76 17.48 5.13
N GLY A 352 -0.72 16.65 5.18
CA GLY A 352 0.17 16.47 6.32
C GLY A 352 1.29 17.52 6.39
N GLY A 353 1.97 17.58 7.54
CA GLY A 353 3.18 18.39 7.73
C GLY A 353 4.42 17.59 8.14
N HIS A 354 4.41 16.26 7.94
CA HIS A 354 5.56 15.38 8.17
C HIS A 354 6.69 15.67 7.18
N ASP A 355 7.89 15.16 7.45
CA ASP A 355 9.10 15.53 6.71
C ASP A 355 9.07 15.18 5.20
N SER A 356 8.26 14.21 4.78
CA SER A 356 8.06 13.85 3.36
C SER A 356 6.88 14.58 2.70
N SER A 357 6.11 15.41 3.42
CA SER A 357 4.97 16.13 2.86
C SER A 357 5.39 17.18 1.83
N TYR A 358 4.51 17.48 0.87
CA TYR A 358 4.79 18.50 -0.16
C TYR A 358 5.05 19.87 0.46
N ILE A 359 4.33 20.22 1.52
CA ILE A 359 4.53 21.50 2.22
C ILE A 359 5.91 21.55 2.90
N ALA A 360 6.36 20.46 3.51
CA ALA A 360 7.68 20.37 4.12
C ALA A 360 8.79 20.49 3.07
N GLY A 361 8.56 19.97 1.86
CA GLY A 361 9.44 20.14 0.70
C GLY A 361 9.62 21.61 0.34
N VAL A 362 8.54 22.37 0.16
CA VAL A 362 8.63 23.80 -0.22
C VAL A 362 9.09 24.71 0.91
N MET A 363 8.87 24.32 2.18
CA MET A 363 9.35 25.05 3.36
C MET A 363 10.83 24.76 3.68
N ARG A 364 11.40 23.66 3.17
CA ARG A 364 12.77 23.24 3.48
C ARG A 364 13.83 24.32 3.24
N PRO A 365 13.82 25.08 2.12
CA PRO A 365 14.82 26.11 1.89
C PRO A 365 14.84 27.21 2.94
N VAL A 366 13.68 27.59 3.48
CA VAL A 366 13.60 28.64 4.52
C VAL A 366 14.07 28.12 5.88
N TYR A 367 13.82 26.85 6.21
CA TYR A 367 14.37 26.23 7.41
C TYR A 367 15.89 26.17 7.38
N ILE A 368 16.48 25.77 6.25
CA ILE A 368 17.94 25.75 6.04
C ILE A 368 18.51 27.16 6.23
N SER A 369 17.92 28.16 5.55
CA SER A 369 18.36 29.57 5.64
C SER A 369 18.29 30.12 7.08
N CYS A 370 17.26 29.74 7.83
CA CYS A 370 17.11 30.14 9.24
C CYS A 370 18.09 29.41 10.17
N ARG A 371 18.41 28.15 9.88
CA ARG A 371 19.38 27.34 10.65
C ARG A 371 20.79 27.94 10.57
N GLU A 372 21.14 28.50 9.43
CA GLU A 372 22.45 29.10 9.14
C GLU A 372 22.65 30.52 9.73
N GLN A 373 21.63 31.09 10.37
CA GLN A 373 21.78 32.37 11.07
C GLN A 373 22.49 32.18 12.40
N TYR A 374 23.53 32.96 12.69
CA TYR A 374 24.23 32.94 13.99
C TYR A 374 24.58 34.35 14.48
N GLY A 375 24.98 34.47 15.75
CA GLY A 375 25.42 35.73 16.36
C GLY A 375 24.30 36.71 16.73
N THR A 376 24.71 37.92 17.11
CA THR A 376 23.81 39.01 17.53
C THR A 376 22.81 39.36 16.42
N GLY A 377 21.54 39.52 16.80
CA GLY A 377 20.45 39.80 15.87
C GLY A 377 19.96 38.60 15.03
N SER A 378 20.51 37.39 15.23
CA SER A 378 20.12 36.21 14.46
C SER A 378 18.64 35.84 14.62
N ASP A 379 18.03 36.08 15.79
CA ASP A 379 16.59 35.87 16.01
C ASP A 379 15.73 36.73 15.07
N SER A 380 16.03 38.03 15.02
CA SER A 380 15.34 38.98 14.15
C SER A 380 15.49 38.59 12.68
N ARG A 381 16.70 38.22 12.26
CA ARG A 381 16.96 37.75 10.89
C ARG A 381 16.19 36.48 10.53
N ARG A 382 16.12 35.49 11.42
CA ARG A 382 15.31 34.27 11.19
C ARG A 382 13.83 34.60 11.00
N LYS A 383 13.27 35.40 11.91
CA LYS A 383 11.85 35.80 11.86
C LYS A 383 11.54 36.61 10.59
N GLN A 384 12.42 37.55 10.21
CA GLN A 384 12.28 38.31 8.98
C GLN A 384 12.40 37.42 7.73
N THR A 385 13.35 36.47 7.72
CA THR A 385 13.56 35.54 6.61
C THR A 385 12.35 34.64 6.42
N MET A 386 11.83 34.06 7.51
CA MET A 386 10.59 33.26 7.49
C MET A 386 9.40 34.08 6.98
N ASN A 387 9.19 35.26 7.55
CA ASN A 387 8.07 36.10 7.16
C ASN A 387 8.16 36.53 5.69
N ARG A 388 9.36 36.90 5.22
CA ARG A 388 9.60 37.23 3.80
C ARG A 388 9.29 36.05 2.90
N HIS A 389 9.75 34.84 3.26
CA HIS A 389 9.45 33.64 2.49
C HIS A 389 7.95 33.43 2.37
N LEU A 390 7.20 33.46 3.46
CA LEU A 390 5.75 33.25 3.41
C LEU A 390 4.99 34.40 2.71
N THR A 391 5.53 35.61 2.68
CA THR A 391 4.86 36.78 2.08
C THR A 391 5.14 36.92 0.58
N SER A 392 6.36 36.61 0.13
CA SER A 392 6.86 36.93 -1.22
C SER A 392 7.27 35.73 -2.06
N SER A 393 7.31 34.53 -1.48
CA SER A 393 7.64 33.30 -2.22
C SER A 393 6.45 32.83 -3.07
N PRO A 394 6.69 32.20 -4.23
CA PRO A 394 5.68 31.41 -4.94
C PRO A 394 5.36 30.09 -4.21
N LEU A 395 5.35 30.07 -2.87
CA LEU A 395 5.26 28.87 -2.04
C LEU A 395 4.11 27.96 -2.45
N PHE A 396 2.89 28.48 -2.51
CA PHE A 396 1.71 27.70 -2.88
C PHE A 396 1.66 27.32 -4.37
N THR A 397 2.37 28.07 -5.22
CA THR A 397 2.53 27.72 -6.64
C THR A 397 3.51 26.55 -6.80
N ASN A 398 4.63 26.55 -6.06
CA ASN A 398 5.58 25.44 -6.05
C ASN A 398 4.98 24.20 -5.38
N PHE A 399 4.18 24.39 -4.33
CA PHE A 399 3.42 23.33 -3.66
C PHE A 399 2.45 22.67 -4.64
N SER A 400 1.61 23.46 -5.33
CA SER A 400 0.71 22.95 -6.37
C SER A 400 1.46 22.26 -7.50
N ARG A 401 2.60 22.80 -7.94
CA ARG A 401 3.42 22.19 -9.00
C ARG A 401 3.99 20.83 -8.59
N SER A 402 4.42 20.69 -7.34
CA SER A 402 4.98 19.44 -6.84
C SER A 402 3.90 18.35 -6.76
N ILE A 403 2.71 18.70 -6.26
CA ILE A 403 1.55 17.80 -6.25
C ILE A 403 1.15 17.40 -7.68
N ALA A 404 1.11 18.36 -8.60
CA ALA A 404 0.75 18.08 -9.99
C ALA A 404 1.76 17.16 -10.67
N ALA A 405 3.07 17.41 -10.49
CA ALA A 405 4.10 16.58 -11.10
C ALA A 405 4.02 15.11 -10.61
N ASP A 406 3.93 14.90 -9.30
CA ASP A 406 3.88 13.55 -8.72
C ASP A 406 2.59 12.82 -9.14
N TYR A 407 1.46 13.53 -9.22
CA TYR A 407 0.19 12.93 -9.63
C TYR A 407 0.12 12.66 -11.15
N ASP A 408 0.68 13.53 -11.99
CA ASP A 408 0.78 13.32 -13.43
C ASP A 408 1.67 12.09 -13.73
N GLU A 409 2.82 11.94 -13.03
CA GLU A 409 3.70 10.77 -13.15
C GLU A 409 3.00 9.48 -12.69
N LEU A 410 2.22 9.55 -11.60
CA LEU A 410 1.40 8.43 -11.11
C LEU A 410 0.38 7.99 -12.17
N MET A 411 -0.40 8.93 -12.71
CA MET A 411 -1.40 8.66 -13.74
C MET A 411 -0.76 8.05 -14.99
N GLU A 412 0.31 8.64 -15.50
CA GLU A 412 1.02 8.16 -16.68
C GLU A 412 1.55 6.73 -16.46
N THR A 413 2.19 6.47 -15.32
CA THR A 413 2.76 5.16 -15.01
C THR A 413 1.67 4.09 -14.93
N THR A 414 0.60 4.34 -14.19
CA THR A 414 -0.49 3.38 -13.98
C THR A 414 -1.21 3.07 -15.30
N PHE A 415 -1.59 4.10 -16.07
CA PHE A 415 -2.32 3.88 -17.32
C PHE A 415 -1.46 3.30 -18.44
N ASN A 416 -0.15 3.60 -18.50
CA ASN A 416 0.74 2.94 -19.45
C ASN A 416 0.90 1.44 -19.14
N GLN A 417 1.02 1.07 -17.87
CA GLN A 417 1.08 -0.35 -17.47
C GLN A 417 -0.24 -1.07 -17.74
N LEU A 418 -1.37 -0.42 -17.46
CA LEU A 418 -2.69 -0.96 -17.78
C LEU A 418 -2.85 -1.14 -19.29
N HIS A 419 -2.50 -0.14 -20.08
CA HIS A 419 -2.60 -0.19 -21.54
C HIS A 419 -1.80 -1.35 -22.12
N GLN A 420 -0.57 -1.58 -21.67
CA GLN A 420 0.24 -2.72 -22.11
C GLN A 420 -0.46 -4.06 -21.82
N LYS A 421 -0.96 -4.25 -20.59
CA LYS A 421 -1.69 -5.47 -20.21
C LYS A 421 -2.95 -5.67 -21.04
N LEU A 422 -3.68 -4.60 -21.31
CA LEU A 422 -4.91 -4.65 -22.13
C LEU A 422 -4.61 -4.99 -23.58
N CYS A 423 -3.53 -4.47 -24.15
CA CYS A 423 -3.07 -4.87 -25.48
C CYS A 423 -2.76 -6.36 -25.53
N ASP A 424 -2.00 -6.87 -24.56
CA ASP A 424 -1.65 -8.30 -24.51
C ASP A 424 -2.90 -9.19 -24.41
N GLU A 425 -3.89 -8.82 -23.58
CA GLU A 425 -5.14 -9.58 -23.44
C GLU A 425 -6.04 -9.48 -24.66
N VAL A 426 -6.17 -8.30 -25.28
CA VAL A 426 -6.95 -8.12 -26.51
C VAL A 426 -6.31 -8.88 -27.67
N ASP A 427 -4.97 -8.90 -27.78
CA ASP A 427 -4.26 -9.71 -28.77
C ASP A 427 -4.54 -11.20 -28.57
N ASN A 428 -4.61 -11.68 -27.32
CA ASN A 428 -4.99 -13.06 -27.04
C ASN A 428 -6.43 -13.35 -27.48
N VAL A 429 -7.37 -12.44 -27.23
CA VAL A 429 -8.76 -12.58 -27.73
C VAL A 429 -8.80 -12.61 -29.25
N CYS A 430 -8.04 -11.74 -29.93
CA CYS A 430 -8.00 -11.73 -31.39
C CYS A 430 -7.49 -13.06 -31.95
N ARG A 431 -6.45 -13.65 -31.32
CA ARG A 431 -5.97 -15.00 -31.68
C ARG A 431 -7.04 -16.07 -31.47
N ASP A 432 -7.80 -15.99 -30.38
CA ASP A 432 -8.90 -16.92 -30.11
C ASP A 432 -10.01 -16.80 -31.17
N LEU A 433 -10.41 -15.58 -31.53
CA LEU A 433 -11.39 -15.32 -32.59
C LEU A 433 -10.90 -15.88 -33.94
N GLN A 434 -9.64 -15.65 -34.29
CA GLN A 434 -9.06 -16.12 -35.55
C GLN A 434 -8.91 -17.64 -35.60
N ALA A 435 -8.61 -18.30 -34.47
CA ALA A 435 -8.51 -19.75 -34.37
C ALA A 435 -9.86 -20.47 -34.58
N ALA A 436 -10.98 -19.78 -34.41
CA ALA A 436 -12.31 -20.38 -34.49
C ALA A 436 -12.80 -20.68 -35.93
N VAL A 437 -12.07 -20.22 -36.97
CA VAL A 437 -12.47 -20.44 -38.37
C VAL A 437 -11.29 -20.88 -39.23
N THR A 438 -11.44 -22.01 -39.92
CA THR A 438 -10.52 -22.47 -40.96
C THR A 438 -11.10 -22.28 -42.37
N LEU A 439 -10.24 -22.19 -43.40
CA LEU A 439 -10.66 -22.10 -44.81
C LEU A 439 -11.12 -23.47 -45.33
N GLU A 440 -12.10 -23.50 -46.24
CA GLU A 440 -12.52 -24.75 -46.90
C GLU A 440 -11.37 -25.23 -47.81
N GLY A 441 -10.83 -26.42 -47.52
CA GLY A 441 -9.66 -26.99 -48.19
C GLY A 441 -8.36 -26.89 -47.40
N ASP A 442 -8.30 -26.01 -46.39
CA ASP A 442 -7.23 -25.99 -45.40
C ASP A 442 -7.64 -26.89 -44.23
N VAL A 443 -6.82 -27.90 -43.98
CA VAL A 443 -6.93 -28.68 -42.75
C VAL A 443 -6.48 -27.75 -41.62
N SER A 444 -7.26 -27.65 -40.54
CA SER A 444 -6.76 -26.93 -39.34
C SER A 444 -5.45 -27.56 -38.90
N GLU A 445 -4.54 -26.80 -38.29
CA GLU A 445 -3.30 -27.37 -37.74
C GLU A 445 -3.59 -28.58 -36.83
N ALA A 446 -4.67 -28.48 -36.04
CA ALA A 446 -5.16 -29.57 -35.20
C ALA A 446 -5.70 -30.78 -36.00
N GLY A 447 -6.24 -30.55 -37.20
CA GLY A 447 -6.69 -31.60 -38.12
C GLY A 447 -5.57 -32.26 -38.91
N GLU A 448 -4.43 -31.60 -39.11
CA GLU A 448 -3.27 -32.14 -39.84
C GLU A 448 -2.58 -33.27 -39.06
N ASP A 449 -2.55 -33.17 -37.72
CA ASP A 449 -2.03 -34.21 -36.84
C ASP A 449 -3.03 -34.58 -35.73
N PRO A 450 -3.98 -35.50 -36.02
CA PRO A 450 -4.99 -35.92 -35.05
C PRO A 450 -4.42 -36.66 -33.83
N GLU A 451 -3.25 -37.29 -33.93
CA GLU A 451 -2.62 -37.95 -32.78
C GLU A 451 -2.05 -36.92 -31.81
N HIS A 452 -1.34 -35.91 -32.34
CA HIS A 452 -0.84 -34.81 -31.52
C HIS A 452 -1.98 -34.02 -30.87
N THR A 453 -3.05 -33.72 -31.60
CA THR A 453 -4.23 -33.02 -31.05
C THR A 453 -4.88 -33.77 -29.89
N ARG A 454 -5.03 -35.10 -29.99
CA ARG A 454 -5.55 -35.92 -28.87
C ARG A 454 -4.63 -35.90 -27.66
N GLU A 455 -3.31 -35.91 -27.88
CA GLU A 455 -2.35 -35.82 -26.77
C GLU A 455 -2.43 -34.45 -26.09
N VAL A 456 -2.51 -33.36 -26.85
CA VAL A 456 -2.71 -32.00 -26.31
C VAL A 456 -4.01 -31.94 -25.51
N GLN A 457 -5.12 -32.47 -26.03
CA GLN A 457 -6.40 -32.51 -25.34
C GLN A 457 -6.30 -33.25 -24.00
N ARG A 458 -5.62 -34.40 -23.97
CA ARG A 458 -5.35 -35.15 -22.73
C ARG A 458 -4.53 -34.35 -21.73
N GLN A 459 -3.52 -33.60 -22.18
CA GLN A 459 -2.72 -32.75 -21.31
C GLN A 459 -3.52 -31.56 -20.75
N VAL A 460 -4.43 -30.98 -21.54
CA VAL A 460 -5.35 -29.92 -21.08
C VAL A 460 -6.28 -30.46 -19.99
N GLU A 461 -6.85 -31.65 -20.15
CA GLU A 461 -7.68 -32.28 -19.12
C GLU A 461 -6.91 -32.51 -17.81
N LEU A 462 -5.67 -32.98 -17.89
CA LEU A 462 -4.79 -33.14 -16.72
C LEU A 462 -4.49 -31.80 -16.04
N ALA A 463 -4.21 -30.77 -16.83
CA ALA A 463 -3.97 -29.41 -16.34
C ALA A 463 -5.21 -28.84 -15.65
N GLN A 464 -6.41 -29.10 -16.18
CA GLN A 464 -7.68 -28.67 -15.58
C GLN A 464 -7.90 -29.34 -14.21
N VAL A 465 -7.61 -30.64 -14.08
CA VAL A 465 -7.71 -31.35 -12.79
C VAL A 465 -6.73 -30.75 -11.76
N ALA A 466 -5.51 -30.43 -12.18
CA ALA A 466 -4.52 -29.78 -11.32
C ALA A 466 -4.95 -28.37 -10.91
N LEU A 467 -5.55 -27.61 -11.83
CA LEU A 467 -6.10 -26.28 -11.58
C LEU A 467 -7.23 -26.32 -10.57
N ASP A 468 -8.20 -27.23 -10.73
CA ASP A 468 -9.30 -27.40 -9.80
C ASP A 468 -8.82 -27.74 -8.39
N HIS A 469 -7.76 -28.55 -8.29
CA HIS A 469 -7.11 -28.83 -7.01
C HIS A 469 -6.46 -27.58 -6.41
N ALA A 470 -5.71 -26.82 -7.20
CA ALA A 470 -5.06 -25.59 -6.73
C ALA A 470 -6.10 -24.53 -6.26
N GLN A 471 -7.19 -24.35 -7.01
CA GLN A 471 -8.29 -23.45 -6.63
C GLN A 471 -8.98 -23.89 -5.34
N ARG A 472 -9.15 -25.20 -5.10
CA ARG A 472 -9.68 -25.70 -3.82
C ARG A 472 -8.77 -25.34 -2.65
N VAL A 473 -7.46 -25.56 -2.79
CA VAL A 473 -6.47 -25.20 -1.77
C VAL A 473 -6.50 -23.70 -1.48
N LEU A 474 -6.59 -22.87 -2.52
CA LEU A 474 -6.69 -21.42 -2.36
C LEU A 474 -7.90 -21.01 -1.52
N ARG A 475 -9.09 -21.55 -1.83
CA ARG A 475 -10.33 -21.28 -1.06
C ARG A 475 -10.27 -21.78 0.39
N GLU A 476 -9.47 -22.79 0.68
CA GLU A 476 -9.22 -23.26 2.05
C GLU A 476 -8.33 -22.28 2.82
N VAL A 477 -7.26 -21.79 2.16
CA VAL A 477 -6.38 -20.77 2.74
C VAL A 477 -7.14 -19.47 3.01
N GLU A 478 -7.97 -19.00 2.07
CA GLU A 478 -8.81 -17.81 2.26
C GLU A 478 -9.76 -17.95 3.45
N ARG A 479 -10.41 -19.11 3.60
CA ARG A 479 -11.27 -19.37 4.77
C ARG A 479 -10.50 -19.31 6.08
N GLN A 480 -9.30 -19.89 6.14
CA GLN A 480 -8.46 -19.83 7.33
C GLN A 480 -8.02 -18.39 7.66
N VAL A 481 -7.76 -17.57 6.65
CA VAL A 481 -7.39 -16.15 6.82
C VAL A 481 -8.58 -15.33 7.34
N VAL A 482 -9.79 -15.56 6.83
CA VAL A 482 -11.01 -14.89 7.31
C VAL A 482 -11.38 -15.31 8.73
N GLU A 483 -11.16 -16.57 9.11
CA GLU A 483 -11.39 -17.07 10.47
C GLU A 483 -10.33 -16.60 11.49
N SER A 484 -9.18 -16.13 11.02
CA SER A 484 -8.05 -15.71 11.87
C SER A 484 -7.95 -14.18 12.09
N ASN A 485 -8.72 -13.39 11.34
CA ASN A 485 -8.84 -11.93 11.49
C ASN A 485 -10.12 -11.56 12.25
#